data_AF-A0A0N0K940-F1
#
_entry.id   AF-A0A0N0K940-F1
#
_cell.length_a   1.000
_cell.length_b   1.000
_cell.length_c   1.000
_cell.angle_alpha   90.00
_cell.angle_beta   90.00
_cell.angle_gamma   90.00
#
_symmetry.space_group_name_H-M   'P 1'
#
loop_
_entity.id
_entity.type
_entity.pdbx_description
1 polymer ?
#
loop_
_entity_poly.entity_id
_entity_poly.type
_entity_poly.pdbx_seq_one_letter_code
_entity_poly.pdbx_strand_id
1 'polypeptide(L)'
;MAANNTITFYDLALSTGATISPFVWATKYALKHKGFDLDVVPGGFTGILERTGGKTERLPAIVDDGEWVLDSWGIVEYLDAKYPDRTALIPHPSVAATLKALDHWFWGAAVGPWMRCFCADYRDLSVPQDHEYITHSREKMLGKKLEDMQAGREQRLPGISAALEPLRATLGQHEWLGGDAPNYADYRIMGGILFTSSVCKVPVLANDDPLRGWIERCLDLYGGLGRHPGLFPLFGLEEPEGGPALFNRAAGQGGIYKRNTGPASTQAETQRITEGMKK
;
A
#
# COMPACT_ATOMS: atom_id res chain seq x y z
N MET A 1 25.16 -15.10 -4.58
CA MET A 1 24.25 -15.56 -3.51
C MET A 1 24.62 -14.79 -2.26
N ALA A 2 23.65 -14.12 -1.60
CA ALA A 2 23.89 -13.49 -0.30
C ALA A 2 24.40 -14.53 0.70
N ALA A 3 25.33 -14.17 1.58
CA ALA A 3 25.79 -15.07 2.61
C ALA A 3 24.61 -15.53 3.47
N ASN A 4 24.52 -16.84 3.70
CA ASN A 4 23.49 -17.48 4.52
C ASN A 4 22.02 -17.23 4.10
N ASN A 5 21.75 -16.76 2.87
CA ASN A 5 20.39 -16.40 2.41
C ASN A 5 19.72 -15.29 3.25
N THR A 6 20.49 -14.46 3.93
CA THR A 6 19.98 -13.41 4.83
C THR A 6 20.40 -12.04 4.34
N ILE A 7 19.48 -11.07 4.40
CA ILE A 7 19.78 -9.66 4.15
C ILE A 7 19.41 -8.86 5.40
N THR A 8 20.35 -8.03 5.87
CA THR A 8 20.08 -7.09 6.97
C THR A 8 19.17 -5.99 6.45
N PHE A 9 18.10 -5.72 7.19
CA PHE A 9 17.04 -4.82 6.78
C PHE A 9 16.71 -3.85 7.91
N TYR A 10 16.72 -2.56 7.61
CA TYR A 10 16.43 -1.51 8.58
C TYR A 10 14.95 -1.15 8.58
N ASP A 11 14.29 -1.44 9.68
CA ASP A 11 12.85 -1.25 9.86
C ASP A 11 12.52 0.14 10.45
N LEU A 12 11.26 0.52 10.30
CA LEU A 12 10.66 1.68 10.91
C LEU A 12 9.32 1.26 11.53
N ALA A 13 9.36 1.02 12.85
CA ALA A 13 8.32 0.37 13.62
C ALA A 13 7.67 1.30 14.66
N LEU A 14 6.43 0.97 15.00
CA LEU A 14 5.63 1.62 16.04
C LEU A 14 5.87 1.01 17.41
N SER A 15 5.27 1.61 18.45
CA SER A 15 5.25 1.04 19.81
C SER A 15 4.61 -0.35 19.87
N THR A 16 3.74 -0.68 18.90
CA THR A 16 3.15 -2.02 18.75
C THR A 16 4.11 -3.04 18.13
N GLY A 17 5.29 -2.63 17.67
CA GLY A 17 6.23 -3.43 16.89
C GLY A 17 5.90 -3.51 15.40
N ALA A 18 4.70 -3.08 14.97
CA ALA A 18 4.33 -3.08 13.56
C ALA A 18 5.15 -2.06 12.77
N THR A 19 5.59 -2.42 11.56
CA THR A 19 6.14 -1.45 10.61
C THR A 19 5.08 -0.44 10.23
N ILE A 20 5.45 0.84 10.17
CA ILE A 20 4.57 1.90 9.71
C ILE A 20 4.92 2.38 8.31
N SER A 21 6.20 2.42 7.92
CA SER A 21 6.56 3.01 6.62
C SER A 21 6.06 2.14 5.47
N PRO A 22 5.29 2.70 4.51
CA PRO A 22 4.80 1.95 3.35
C PRO A 22 5.94 1.49 2.44
N PHE A 23 7.04 2.24 2.39
CA PHE A 23 8.25 1.89 1.64
C PHE A 23 8.98 0.72 2.30
N VAL A 24 9.06 0.72 3.62
CA VAL A 24 9.68 -0.34 4.43
C VAL A 24 8.89 -1.64 4.31
N TRP A 25 7.55 -1.58 4.35
CA TRP A 25 6.69 -2.73 4.03
C TRP A 25 6.94 -3.28 2.62
N ALA A 26 6.96 -2.42 1.60
CA ALA A 26 7.20 -2.87 0.22
C ALA A 26 8.57 -3.57 0.08
N THR A 27 9.62 -3.06 0.74
CA THR A 27 10.93 -3.71 0.78
C THR A 27 10.92 -5.04 1.55
N LYS A 28 10.21 -5.17 2.67
CA LYS A 28 10.05 -6.46 3.37
C LYS A 28 9.48 -7.53 2.44
N TYR A 29 8.39 -7.19 1.75
CA TYR A 29 7.77 -8.08 0.78
C TYR A 29 8.72 -8.40 -0.39
N ALA A 30 9.47 -7.42 -0.89
CA ALA A 30 10.44 -7.64 -1.97
C ALA A 30 11.56 -8.62 -1.60
N LEU A 31 12.11 -8.49 -0.39
CA LEU A 31 13.12 -9.41 0.13
C LEU A 31 12.57 -10.82 0.32
N LYS A 32 11.37 -10.96 0.90
CA LYS A 32 10.71 -12.27 1.04
C LYS A 32 10.29 -12.88 -0.29
N HIS A 33 9.90 -12.06 -1.27
CA HIS A 33 9.60 -12.51 -2.64
C HIS A 33 10.83 -13.13 -3.31
N LYS A 34 12.00 -12.50 -3.11
CA LYS A 34 13.29 -13.08 -3.52
C LYS A 34 13.68 -14.30 -2.68
N GLY A 35 12.95 -14.63 -1.62
CA GLY A 35 13.23 -15.80 -0.78
C GLY A 35 14.37 -15.59 0.22
N PHE A 36 14.68 -14.34 0.58
CA PHE A 36 15.64 -14.05 1.63
C PHE A 36 15.03 -14.14 3.02
N ASP A 37 15.86 -14.46 4.01
CA ASP A 37 15.57 -14.24 5.41
C ASP A 37 15.98 -12.82 5.81
N LEU A 38 15.26 -12.28 6.80
CA LEU A 38 15.41 -10.89 7.22
C LEU A 38 16.16 -10.85 8.55
N ASP A 39 17.35 -10.27 8.54
CA ASP A 39 18.01 -9.81 9.76
C ASP A 39 17.51 -8.40 10.06
N VAL A 40 16.47 -8.30 10.89
CA VAL A 40 15.74 -7.06 11.11
C VAL A 40 16.45 -6.19 12.14
N VAL A 41 16.84 -4.98 11.74
CA VAL A 41 17.30 -3.92 12.65
C VAL A 41 16.10 -3.03 13.00
N PRO A 42 15.54 -3.15 14.22
CA PRO A 42 14.36 -2.39 14.62
C PRO A 42 14.70 -0.93 14.91
N GLY A 43 13.70 -0.07 14.84
CA GLY A 43 13.83 1.32 15.28
C GLY A 43 12.65 2.19 14.87
N GLY A 44 12.59 3.38 15.46
CA GLY A 44 11.60 4.40 15.15
C GLY A 44 12.09 5.43 14.12
N PHE A 45 11.46 6.60 14.17
CA PHE A 45 11.73 7.76 13.31
C PHE A 45 12.99 8.53 13.69
N THR A 46 13.33 8.57 14.99
CA THR A 46 14.54 9.24 15.47
C THR A 46 15.74 8.28 15.47
N GLY A 47 16.94 8.83 15.44
CA GLY A 47 18.19 8.05 15.53
C GLY A 47 18.53 7.21 14.29
N ILE A 48 17.95 7.50 13.12
CA ILE A 48 18.18 6.70 11.90
C ILE A 48 19.65 6.83 11.44
N LEU A 49 20.23 8.03 11.51
CA LEU A 49 21.62 8.25 11.08
C LEU A 49 22.59 7.45 11.94
N GLU A 50 22.40 7.47 13.25
CA GLU A 50 23.22 6.75 14.23
C GLU A 50 23.03 5.23 14.07
N ARG A 51 21.78 4.78 13.95
CA ARG A 51 21.43 3.35 13.75
C ARG A 51 22.05 2.77 12.49
N THR A 52 22.23 3.60 11.46
CA THR A 52 22.82 3.20 10.19
C THR A 52 24.33 3.47 10.09
N GLY A 53 24.98 3.92 11.18
CA GLY A 53 26.41 4.25 11.17
C GLY A 53 26.77 5.39 10.20
N GLY A 54 25.88 6.38 10.06
CA GLY A 54 26.07 7.56 9.22
C GLY A 54 25.74 7.36 7.74
N LYS A 55 25.09 6.26 7.36
CA LYS A 55 24.84 5.93 5.94
C LYS A 55 23.60 6.58 5.36
N THR A 56 22.55 6.78 6.17
CA THR A 56 21.31 7.40 5.71
C THR A 56 20.49 7.97 6.87
N GLU A 57 19.71 9.01 6.59
CA GLU A 57 18.69 9.55 7.51
C GLU A 57 17.27 9.05 7.16
N ARG A 58 17.15 8.16 6.16
CA ARG A 58 15.88 7.68 5.62
C ARG A 58 15.89 6.17 5.41
N LEU A 59 14.72 5.57 5.58
CA LEU A 59 14.47 4.14 5.40
C LEU A 59 13.39 3.93 4.33
N PRO A 60 13.39 2.78 3.62
CA PRO A 60 14.19 1.58 3.88
C PRO A 60 15.66 1.68 3.46
N ALA A 61 16.47 0.85 4.11
CA ALA A 61 17.85 0.55 3.73
C ALA A 61 18.11 -0.93 4.00
N ILE A 62 18.97 -1.55 3.19
CA ILE A 62 19.44 -2.91 3.40
C ILE A 62 20.96 -2.98 3.38
N VAL A 63 21.49 -4.03 3.98
CA VAL A 63 22.89 -4.44 3.85
C VAL A 63 22.94 -5.88 3.38
N ASP A 64 23.49 -6.08 2.19
CA ASP A 64 23.69 -7.39 1.57
C ASP A 64 25.19 -7.69 1.53
N ASP A 65 25.66 -8.57 2.42
CA ASP A 65 27.08 -8.90 2.57
C ASP A 65 28.02 -7.70 2.74
N GLY A 66 27.55 -6.66 3.46
CA GLY A 66 28.28 -5.42 3.71
C GLY A 66 28.03 -4.31 2.68
N GLU A 67 27.36 -4.60 1.58
CA GLU A 67 26.95 -3.62 0.59
C GLU A 67 25.68 -2.89 1.02
N TRP A 68 25.78 -1.56 1.18
CA TRP A 68 24.63 -0.72 1.53
C TRP A 68 23.81 -0.37 0.29
N VAL A 69 22.50 -0.63 0.36
CA VAL A 69 21.56 -0.23 -0.69
C VAL A 69 20.42 0.56 -0.06
N LEU A 70 20.19 1.74 -0.63
CA LEU A 70 19.24 2.74 -0.11
C LEU A 70 18.10 2.92 -1.11
N ASP A 71 17.02 3.55 -0.62
CA ASP A 71 15.79 3.83 -1.37
C ASP A 71 15.01 2.58 -1.78
N SER A 72 13.69 2.59 -1.59
CA SER A 72 12.87 1.40 -1.88
C SER A 72 12.93 0.97 -3.35
N TRP A 73 13.02 1.90 -4.31
CA TRP A 73 13.15 1.56 -5.73
C TRP A 73 14.56 1.10 -6.05
N GLY A 74 15.57 1.79 -5.53
CA GLY A 74 16.98 1.38 -5.69
C GLY A 74 17.23 -0.04 -5.17
N ILE A 75 16.60 -0.40 -4.04
CA ILE A 75 16.67 -1.76 -3.48
C ILE A 75 16.04 -2.79 -4.43
N VAL A 76 14.89 -2.51 -5.03
CA VAL A 76 14.24 -3.47 -5.94
C VAL A 76 15.05 -3.67 -7.21
N GLU A 77 15.53 -2.59 -7.82
CA GLU A 77 16.37 -2.64 -9.01
C GLU A 77 17.66 -3.40 -8.73
N TYR A 78 18.27 -3.16 -7.56
CA TYR A 78 19.43 -3.91 -7.07
C TYR A 78 19.15 -5.41 -6.91
N LEU A 79 18.05 -5.77 -6.25
CA LEU A 79 17.72 -7.18 -5.99
C LEU A 79 17.46 -7.95 -7.29
N ASP A 80 16.79 -7.34 -8.28
CA ASP A 80 16.60 -7.96 -9.60
C ASP A 80 17.90 -8.07 -10.38
N ALA A 81 18.78 -7.05 -10.32
CA ALA A 81 20.06 -7.07 -11.03
C ALA A 81 21.08 -8.05 -10.42
N LYS A 82 21.22 -8.06 -9.09
CA LYS A 82 22.20 -8.89 -8.38
C LYS A 82 21.74 -10.35 -8.22
N TYR A 83 20.43 -10.58 -8.20
CA TYR A 83 19.84 -11.92 -8.06
C TYR A 83 18.84 -12.24 -9.18
N PRO A 84 19.32 -12.38 -10.43
CA PRO A 84 18.46 -12.67 -11.57
C PRO A 84 17.90 -14.11 -11.55
N ASP A 85 18.58 -15.04 -10.88
CA ASP A 85 18.14 -16.44 -10.76
C ASP A 85 16.96 -16.63 -9.79
N ARG A 86 16.59 -15.57 -9.04
CA ARG A 86 15.44 -15.54 -8.12
C ARG A 86 14.27 -14.83 -8.77
N THR A 87 13.05 -15.17 -8.38
CA THR A 87 11.81 -14.60 -8.93
C THR A 87 11.89 -13.07 -9.08
N ALA A 88 11.59 -12.58 -10.28
CA ALA A 88 11.75 -11.17 -10.61
C ALA A 88 10.67 -10.30 -9.95
N LEU A 89 11.09 -9.20 -9.33
CA LEU A 89 10.20 -8.18 -8.76
C LEU A 89 9.57 -7.32 -9.86
N ILE A 90 10.34 -7.04 -10.92
CA ILE A 90 9.97 -6.27 -12.10
C ILE A 90 10.22 -7.15 -13.33
N PRO A 91 9.31 -8.10 -13.66
CA PRO A 91 9.52 -9.07 -14.73
C PRO A 91 9.55 -8.47 -16.14
N HIS A 92 9.09 -7.23 -16.31
CA HIS A 92 9.13 -6.51 -17.57
C HIS A 92 9.29 -4.99 -17.33
N PRO A 93 10.03 -4.24 -18.17
CA PRO A 93 10.27 -2.80 -17.96
C PRO A 93 8.99 -1.96 -17.84
N SER A 94 7.89 -2.37 -18.49
CA SER A 94 6.60 -1.68 -18.38
C SER A 94 6.00 -1.73 -16.97
N VAL A 95 6.35 -2.74 -16.15
CA VAL A 95 5.87 -2.85 -14.78
C VAL A 95 6.36 -1.66 -13.96
N ALA A 96 7.64 -1.31 -14.05
CA ALA A 96 8.18 -0.15 -13.34
C ALA A 96 7.50 1.17 -13.77
N ALA A 97 7.32 1.37 -15.08
CA ALA A 97 6.71 2.60 -15.61
C ALA A 97 5.24 2.75 -15.18
N THR A 98 4.45 1.68 -15.36
CA THR A 98 3.02 1.68 -15.01
C THR A 98 2.79 1.71 -13.50
N LEU A 99 3.62 1.00 -12.73
CA LEU A 99 3.58 1.04 -11.27
C LEU A 99 3.88 2.44 -10.74
N LYS A 100 4.86 3.17 -11.30
CA LYS A 100 5.13 4.56 -10.86
C LYS A 100 3.91 5.47 -11.05
N ALA A 101 3.16 5.30 -12.12
CA ALA A 101 1.91 6.03 -12.34
C ALA A 101 0.81 5.59 -11.34
N LEU A 102 0.64 4.28 -11.14
CA LEU A 102 -0.32 3.73 -10.19
C LEU A 102 -0.01 4.16 -8.75
N ASP A 103 1.25 4.09 -8.33
CA ASP A 103 1.72 4.51 -7.01
C ASP A 103 1.44 6.01 -6.81
N HIS A 104 1.78 6.86 -7.78
CA HIS A 104 1.48 8.29 -7.68
C HIS A 104 -0.02 8.58 -7.50
N TRP A 105 -0.87 7.91 -8.28
CA TRP A 105 -2.33 7.99 -8.11
C TRP A 105 -2.75 7.52 -6.72
N PHE A 106 -2.27 6.35 -6.27
CA PHE A 106 -2.65 5.75 -5.00
C PHE A 106 -2.24 6.60 -3.80
N TRP A 107 -1.10 7.30 -3.88
CA TRP A 107 -0.68 8.27 -2.86
C TRP A 107 -1.64 9.46 -2.76
N GLY A 108 -2.10 9.98 -3.91
CA GLY A 108 -3.07 11.08 -3.96
C GLY A 108 -4.46 10.66 -3.51
N ALA A 109 -4.91 9.49 -3.95
CA ALA A 109 -6.25 8.96 -3.70
C ALA A 109 -6.42 8.40 -2.27
N ALA A 110 -5.37 7.79 -1.70
CA ALA A 110 -5.49 6.97 -0.51
C ALA A 110 -4.45 7.29 0.58
N VAL A 111 -3.16 7.03 0.34
CA VAL A 111 -2.13 7.09 1.41
C VAL A 111 -2.04 8.48 2.05
N GLY A 112 -2.01 9.55 1.25
CA GLY A 112 -2.01 10.92 1.75
C GLY A 112 -3.28 11.28 2.53
N PRO A 113 -4.48 11.06 1.95
CA PRO A 113 -5.75 11.22 2.66
C PRO A 113 -5.87 10.42 3.97
N TRP A 114 -5.48 9.15 3.98
CA TRP A 114 -5.47 8.31 5.18
C TRP A 114 -4.49 8.84 6.23
N MET A 115 -3.27 9.22 5.83
CA MET A 115 -2.31 9.82 6.77
C MET A 115 -2.91 11.06 7.46
N ARG A 116 -3.64 11.92 6.75
CA ARG A 116 -4.34 13.06 7.35
C ARG A 116 -5.45 12.64 8.31
N CYS A 117 -6.18 11.56 8.01
CA CYS A 117 -7.24 11.02 8.87
C CYS A 117 -6.72 10.34 10.14
N PHE A 118 -5.44 9.97 10.18
CA PHE A 118 -4.84 9.21 11.29
C PHE A 118 -3.56 9.86 11.82
N CYS A 119 -3.34 11.15 11.58
CA CYS A 119 -2.05 11.78 11.90
C CYS A 119 -1.79 11.94 13.41
N ALA A 120 -2.82 12.10 14.25
CA ALA A 120 -2.65 12.05 15.70
C ALA A 120 -2.45 10.60 16.18
N ASP A 121 -3.21 9.65 15.61
CA ASP A 121 -3.01 8.21 15.91
C ASP A 121 -1.61 7.73 15.52
N TYR A 122 -1.07 8.20 14.39
CA TYR A 122 0.29 7.97 13.94
C TYR A 122 1.31 8.36 15.02
N ARG A 123 1.19 9.56 15.59
CA ARG A 123 2.04 10.02 16.68
C ARG A 123 1.86 9.14 17.90
N ASP A 124 0.63 8.96 18.35
CA ASP A 124 0.31 8.27 19.61
C ASP A 124 0.74 6.80 19.61
N LEU A 125 0.71 6.15 18.43
CA LEU A 125 1.17 4.78 18.24
C LEU A 125 2.67 4.68 18.01
N SER A 126 3.37 5.77 17.70
CA SER A 126 4.83 5.76 17.59
C SER A 126 5.47 5.55 18.95
N VAL A 127 6.74 5.12 18.96
CA VAL A 127 7.49 4.97 20.21
C VAL A 127 7.65 6.34 20.90
N PRO A 128 7.65 6.41 22.25
CA PRO A 128 7.59 7.69 22.97
C PRO A 128 8.68 8.71 22.58
N GLN A 129 9.90 8.24 22.30
CA GLN A 129 11.01 9.10 21.88
C GLN A 129 10.78 9.81 20.53
N ASP A 130 9.86 9.31 19.70
CA ASP A 130 9.57 9.90 18.39
C ASP A 130 8.45 10.95 18.43
N HIS A 131 7.70 11.05 19.54
CA HIS A 131 6.48 11.86 19.60
C HIS A 131 6.73 13.33 19.30
N GLU A 132 7.80 13.92 19.86
CA GLU A 132 8.16 15.31 19.61
C GLU A 132 8.53 15.54 18.15
N TYR A 133 9.42 14.70 17.60
CA TYR A 133 9.84 14.78 16.20
C TYR A 133 8.65 14.65 15.24
N ILE A 134 7.75 13.68 15.47
CA ILE A 134 6.58 13.47 14.63
C ILE A 134 5.64 14.67 14.74
N THR A 135 5.32 15.13 15.95
CA THR A 135 4.45 16.29 16.13
C THR A 135 4.98 17.49 15.35
N HIS A 136 6.23 17.89 15.60
CA HIS A 136 6.82 19.03 14.93
C HIS A 136 6.87 18.88 13.41
N SER A 137 7.42 17.75 12.91
CA SER A 137 7.63 17.55 11.48
C SER A 137 6.32 17.41 10.70
N ARG A 138 5.32 16.72 11.27
CA ARG A 138 4.04 16.49 10.60
C ARG A 138 3.15 17.72 10.67
N GLU A 139 3.10 18.46 11.77
CA GLU A 139 2.36 19.73 11.83
C GLU A 139 2.95 20.76 10.86
N LYS A 140 4.28 20.84 10.76
CA LYS A 140 4.94 21.68 9.75
C LYS A 140 4.57 21.29 8.32
N MET A 141 4.52 19.99 8.03
CA MET A 141 4.11 19.46 6.73
C MET A 141 2.62 19.72 6.43
N LEU A 142 1.76 19.62 7.43
CA LEU A 142 0.30 19.71 7.29
C LEU A 142 -0.24 21.14 7.41
N GLY A 143 0.55 22.06 7.98
CA GLY A 143 0.19 23.45 8.22
C GLY A 143 -0.86 23.66 9.33
N LYS A 144 -1.07 22.67 10.20
CA LYS A 144 -2.03 22.70 11.32
C LYS A 144 -1.68 21.65 12.37
N LYS A 145 -2.30 21.74 13.55
CA LYS A 145 -2.16 20.71 14.59
C LYS A 145 -2.67 19.35 14.14
N LEU A 146 -2.09 18.28 14.68
CA LEU A 146 -2.48 16.92 14.31
C LEU A 146 -3.94 16.63 14.67
N GLU A 147 -4.39 17.07 15.84
CA GLU A 147 -5.77 16.92 16.29
C GLU A 147 -6.75 17.63 15.34
N ASP A 148 -6.43 18.85 14.94
CA ASP A 148 -7.24 19.65 14.02
C ASP A 148 -7.27 19.05 12.60
N MET A 149 -6.19 18.39 12.17
CA MET A 149 -6.16 17.68 10.88
C MET A 149 -6.94 16.36 10.92
N GLN A 150 -6.86 15.63 12.04
CA GLN A 150 -7.52 14.34 12.22
C GLN A 150 -9.04 14.50 12.43
N ALA A 151 -9.48 15.59 13.07
CA ALA A 151 -10.89 15.87 13.30
C ALA A 151 -11.72 15.76 12.00
N GLY A 152 -12.94 15.20 12.11
CA GLY A 152 -13.84 14.99 10.97
C GLY A 152 -13.33 13.96 9.95
N ARG A 153 -12.46 13.02 10.35
CA ARG A 153 -12.03 11.91 9.47
C ARG A 153 -13.20 11.05 9.01
N GLU A 154 -14.22 10.86 9.86
CA GLU A 154 -15.39 10.03 9.60
C GLU A 154 -16.17 10.52 8.37
N GLN A 155 -16.16 11.84 8.12
CA GLN A 155 -16.77 12.46 6.94
C GLN A 155 -15.93 12.32 5.67
N ARG A 156 -14.61 12.08 5.81
CA ARG A 156 -13.65 12.00 4.70
C ARG A 156 -13.37 10.56 4.27
N LEU A 157 -13.35 9.61 5.20
CA LEU A 157 -13.08 8.18 4.95
C LEU A 157 -13.94 7.60 3.82
N PRO A 158 -15.27 7.88 3.72
CA PRO A 158 -16.07 7.38 2.61
C PRO A 158 -15.58 7.81 1.22
N GLY A 159 -15.17 9.08 1.09
CA GLY A 159 -14.62 9.60 -0.17
C GLY A 159 -13.28 8.97 -0.54
N ILE A 160 -12.45 8.62 0.45
CA ILE A 160 -11.20 7.90 0.23
C ILE A 160 -11.48 6.48 -0.27
N SER A 161 -12.42 5.78 0.36
CA SER A 161 -12.84 4.45 -0.10
C SER A 161 -13.36 4.50 -1.53
N ALA A 162 -14.23 5.46 -1.86
CA ALA A 162 -14.79 5.61 -3.21
C ALA A 162 -13.68 5.88 -4.25
N ALA A 163 -12.64 6.61 -3.89
CA ALA A 163 -11.52 6.93 -4.76
C ALA A 163 -10.70 5.70 -5.18
N LEU A 164 -10.83 4.54 -4.52
CA LEU A 164 -10.10 3.30 -4.85
C LEU A 164 -10.71 2.49 -6.01
N GLU A 165 -11.76 3.01 -6.66
CA GLU A 165 -12.46 2.29 -7.74
C GLU A 165 -11.53 1.78 -8.87
N PRO A 166 -10.52 2.52 -9.37
CA PRO A 166 -9.57 1.99 -10.36
C PRO A 166 -8.85 0.71 -9.91
N LEU A 167 -8.54 0.58 -8.61
CA LEU A 167 -7.88 -0.61 -8.07
C LEU A 167 -8.86 -1.78 -7.99
N ARG A 168 -10.11 -1.53 -7.55
CA ARG A 168 -11.20 -2.53 -7.53
C ARG A 168 -11.50 -3.06 -8.92
N ALA A 169 -11.55 -2.17 -9.90
CA ALA A 169 -11.91 -2.53 -11.27
C ALA A 169 -10.86 -3.44 -11.94
N THR A 170 -9.57 -3.26 -11.58
CA THR A 170 -8.48 -4.16 -11.99
C THR A 170 -8.53 -5.49 -11.24
N LEU A 171 -8.59 -5.45 -9.91
CA LEU A 171 -8.56 -6.66 -9.06
C LEU A 171 -9.86 -7.47 -9.08
N GLY A 172 -10.94 -6.91 -9.63
CA GLY A 172 -12.15 -7.65 -9.97
C GLY A 172 -11.97 -8.58 -11.19
N GLN A 173 -10.89 -8.42 -11.96
CA GLN A 173 -10.57 -9.23 -13.13
C GLN A 173 -9.28 -10.04 -12.97
N HIS A 174 -8.45 -9.71 -11.97
CA HIS A 174 -7.13 -10.29 -11.77
C HIS A 174 -6.92 -10.63 -10.29
N GLU A 175 -6.27 -11.75 -10.03
CA GLU A 175 -5.94 -12.15 -8.66
C GLU A 175 -4.85 -11.25 -8.05
N TRP A 176 -3.89 -10.82 -8.88
CA TRP A 176 -2.75 -9.99 -8.51
C TRP A 176 -2.56 -8.86 -9.52
N LEU A 177 -1.98 -7.74 -9.08
CA LEU A 177 -1.52 -6.67 -9.98
C LEU A 177 -0.36 -7.16 -10.87
N GLY A 178 0.42 -8.13 -10.39
CA GLY A 178 1.47 -8.80 -11.16
C GLY A 178 0.98 -9.77 -12.23
N GLY A 179 -0.33 -9.99 -12.36
CA GLY A 179 -0.91 -10.96 -13.30
C GLY A 179 -1.13 -12.31 -12.63
N ASP A 180 -0.42 -13.35 -13.10
CA ASP A 180 -0.59 -14.73 -12.63
C ASP A 180 0.01 -14.96 -11.22
N ALA A 181 0.90 -14.07 -10.77
CA ALA A 181 1.55 -14.13 -9.46
C ALA A 181 1.84 -12.70 -8.96
N PRO A 182 2.00 -12.49 -7.63
CA PRO A 182 2.31 -11.18 -7.10
C PRO A 182 3.73 -10.75 -7.47
N ASN A 183 3.90 -9.47 -7.76
CA ASN A 183 5.21 -8.84 -7.98
C ASN A 183 5.31 -7.51 -7.24
N TYR A 184 6.30 -6.67 -7.56
CA TYR A 184 6.48 -5.42 -6.83
C TYR A 184 5.28 -4.46 -6.92
N ALA A 185 4.42 -4.57 -7.94
CA ALA A 185 3.18 -3.81 -8.03
C ALA A 185 2.24 -4.09 -6.84
N ASP A 186 2.04 -5.36 -6.50
CA ASP A 186 1.23 -5.75 -5.34
C ASP A 186 1.84 -5.22 -4.05
N TYR A 187 3.15 -5.41 -3.86
CA TYR A 187 3.85 -5.05 -2.61
C TYR A 187 3.87 -3.55 -2.39
N ARG A 188 4.02 -2.77 -3.47
CA ARG A 188 4.08 -1.32 -3.40
C ARG A 188 2.73 -0.72 -2.97
N ILE A 189 1.63 -1.20 -3.55
CA ILE A 189 0.28 -0.75 -3.17
C ILE A 189 -0.09 -1.28 -1.79
N MET A 190 0.18 -2.55 -1.51
CA MET A 190 -0.06 -3.15 -0.20
C MET A 190 0.72 -2.43 0.91
N GLY A 191 1.93 -1.91 0.63
CA GLY A 191 2.68 -1.11 1.60
C GLY A 191 1.91 0.10 2.12
N GLY A 192 1.16 0.81 1.25
CA GLY A 192 0.29 1.91 1.68
C GLY A 192 -0.93 1.48 2.49
N ILE A 193 -1.47 0.29 2.20
CA ILE A 193 -2.57 -0.32 2.96
C ILE A 193 -2.09 -0.78 4.34
N LEU A 194 -0.91 -1.40 4.42
CA LEU A 194 -0.29 -1.83 5.68
C LEU A 194 0.15 -0.65 6.54
N PHE A 195 0.64 0.44 5.94
CA PHE A 195 0.79 1.73 6.63
C PHE A 195 -0.52 2.13 7.30
N THR A 196 -1.62 2.12 6.56
CA THR A 196 -2.94 2.51 7.08
C THR A 196 -3.37 1.59 8.21
N SER A 197 -3.25 0.27 8.02
CA SER A 197 -3.55 -0.75 9.03
C SER A 197 -2.70 -0.56 10.29
N SER A 198 -1.47 -0.05 10.21
CA SER A 198 -0.64 0.20 11.41
C SER A 198 -1.12 1.36 12.28
N VAL A 199 -1.99 2.24 11.75
CA VAL A 199 -2.43 3.46 12.46
C VAL A 199 -3.95 3.65 12.53
N CYS A 200 -4.75 2.91 11.75
CA CYS A 200 -6.18 3.16 11.64
C CYS A 200 -6.96 2.61 12.84
N LYS A 201 -7.18 3.45 13.87
CA LYS A 201 -8.01 3.09 15.03
C LYS A 201 -9.51 2.96 14.72
N VAL A 202 -9.92 3.33 13.51
CA VAL A 202 -11.25 3.08 12.95
C VAL A 202 -11.09 2.50 11.54
N PRO A 203 -12.01 1.64 11.08
CA PRO A 203 -11.90 0.99 9.78
C PRO A 203 -12.00 1.99 8.63
N VAL A 204 -11.38 1.64 7.50
CA VAL A 204 -11.23 2.51 6.31
C VAL A 204 -11.88 1.96 5.05
N LEU A 205 -12.28 0.68 5.07
CA LEU A 205 -12.94 -0.02 3.97
C LEU A 205 -14.21 -0.71 4.48
N ALA A 206 -15.18 -0.90 3.58
CA ALA A 206 -16.40 -1.64 3.90
C ALA A 206 -16.12 -3.11 4.24
N ASN A 207 -17.00 -3.75 5.00
CA ASN A 207 -16.81 -5.18 5.33
C ASN A 207 -16.90 -6.09 4.08
N ASP A 208 -17.70 -5.70 3.10
CA ASP A 208 -17.92 -6.36 1.81
C ASP A 208 -17.08 -5.76 0.66
N ASP A 209 -16.01 -5.02 0.97
CA ASP A 209 -15.20 -4.35 -0.05
C ASP A 209 -14.59 -5.36 -1.06
N PRO A 210 -14.73 -5.14 -2.38
CA PRO A 210 -14.12 -5.99 -3.41
C PRO A 210 -12.61 -6.19 -3.29
N LEU A 211 -11.88 -5.23 -2.68
CA LEU A 211 -10.44 -5.36 -2.44
C LEU A 211 -10.11 -6.41 -1.37
N ARG A 212 -11.07 -6.81 -0.53
CA ARG A 212 -10.82 -7.67 0.63
C ARG A 212 -10.12 -8.96 0.24
N GLY A 213 -10.56 -9.64 -0.82
CA GLY A 213 -9.95 -10.89 -1.25
C GLY A 213 -8.46 -10.73 -1.59
N TRP A 214 -8.09 -9.68 -2.31
CA TRP A 214 -6.69 -9.39 -2.65
C TRP A 214 -5.87 -8.96 -1.43
N ILE A 215 -6.43 -8.10 -0.56
CA ILE A 215 -5.77 -7.67 0.69
C ILE A 215 -5.46 -8.89 1.56
N GLU A 216 -6.45 -9.75 1.84
CA GLU A 216 -6.26 -10.93 2.68
C GLU A 216 -5.19 -11.87 2.11
N ARG A 217 -5.20 -12.12 0.78
CA ARG A 217 -4.13 -12.88 0.11
C ARG A 217 -2.76 -12.23 0.31
N CYS A 218 -2.64 -10.92 0.13
CA CYS A 218 -1.40 -10.18 0.38
C CYS A 218 -0.92 -10.31 1.83
N LEU A 219 -1.83 -10.27 2.81
CA LEU A 219 -1.49 -10.42 4.23
C LEU A 219 -0.90 -11.80 4.53
N ASP A 220 -1.40 -12.84 3.87
CA ASP A 220 -1.01 -14.24 4.08
C ASP A 220 0.31 -14.63 3.40
N LEU A 221 0.79 -13.84 2.43
CA LEU A 221 2.06 -14.08 1.76
C LEU A 221 3.22 -14.22 2.77
N TYR A 222 4.15 -15.12 2.45
CA TYR A 222 5.40 -15.33 3.19
C TYR A 222 5.21 -15.70 4.67
N GLY A 223 4.20 -16.52 4.95
CA GLY A 223 3.92 -17.00 6.31
C GLY A 223 3.14 -16.00 7.15
N GLY A 224 2.27 -15.20 6.52
CA GLY A 224 1.51 -14.16 7.23
C GLY A 224 2.33 -12.90 7.50
N LEU A 225 3.18 -12.48 6.57
CA LEU A 225 4.06 -11.31 6.75
C LEU A 225 3.27 -10.04 7.09
N GLY A 226 2.07 -9.90 6.53
CA GLY A 226 1.16 -8.79 6.81
C GLY A 226 0.25 -9.02 8.03
N ARG A 227 0.35 -10.14 8.73
CA ARG A 227 -0.50 -10.50 9.90
C ARG A 227 0.15 -10.12 11.23
N HIS A 228 0.95 -9.06 11.27
CA HIS A 228 1.61 -8.63 12.50
C HIS A 228 0.57 -8.24 13.58
N PRO A 229 0.69 -8.69 14.83
CA PRO A 229 -0.34 -8.51 15.87
C PRO A 229 -0.59 -7.04 16.27
N GLY A 230 0.36 -6.16 15.97
CA GLY A 230 0.25 -4.71 16.16
C GLY A 230 -0.51 -3.95 15.07
N LEU A 231 -1.10 -4.63 14.08
CA LEU A 231 -1.90 -4.02 13.00
C LEU A 231 -3.39 -3.98 13.36
N PHE A 232 -4.06 -2.91 12.94
CA PHE A 232 -5.49 -2.68 13.17
C PHE A 232 -6.35 -3.19 12.00
N PRO A 233 -7.61 -3.62 12.26
CA PRO A 233 -8.53 -4.03 11.21
C PRO A 233 -8.85 -2.91 10.21
N LEU A 234 -8.74 -3.22 8.92
CA LEU A 234 -9.05 -2.28 7.83
C LEU A 234 -10.55 -2.19 7.52
N PHE A 235 -11.30 -3.27 7.78
CA PHE A 235 -12.67 -3.47 7.30
C PHE A 235 -13.72 -3.19 8.39
N GLY A 236 -14.85 -2.63 7.98
CA GLY A 236 -15.97 -2.28 8.87
C GLY A 236 -16.42 -0.83 8.76
N LEU A 237 -15.95 -0.07 7.76
CA LEU A 237 -16.45 1.27 7.47
C LEU A 237 -17.90 1.18 6.99
N GLU A 238 -18.78 1.96 7.62
CA GLU A 238 -20.20 2.02 7.26
C GLU A 238 -20.46 3.12 6.22
N GLU A 239 -21.44 2.88 5.34
CA GLU A 239 -21.91 3.90 4.41
C GLU A 239 -22.64 5.02 5.18
N PRO A 240 -22.24 6.28 5.05
CA PRO A 240 -22.94 7.38 5.69
C PRO A 240 -24.34 7.56 5.10
N GLU A 241 -25.35 7.79 5.94
CA GLU A 241 -26.72 8.05 5.49
C GLU A 241 -26.75 9.28 4.56
N GLY A 242 -27.21 9.09 3.32
CA GLY A 242 -27.27 10.14 2.30
C GLY A 242 -25.92 10.61 1.74
N GLY A 243 -24.79 9.97 2.10
CA GLY A 243 -23.48 10.26 1.56
C GLY A 243 -23.11 9.44 0.31
N PRO A 244 -21.90 9.61 -0.24
CA PRO A 244 -21.46 8.84 -1.40
C PRO A 244 -21.28 7.36 -1.04
N ALA A 245 -21.60 6.48 -1.98
CA ALA A 245 -21.32 5.05 -1.85
C ALA A 245 -19.81 4.82 -1.66
N LEU A 246 -19.44 3.83 -0.83
CA LEU A 246 -18.03 3.52 -0.53
C LEU A 246 -17.28 2.92 -1.72
N PHE A 247 -18.00 2.32 -2.66
CA PHE A 247 -17.48 1.74 -3.91
C PHE A 247 -18.63 1.50 -4.90
N ASN A 248 -18.29 1.29 -6.18
CA ASN A 248 -19.29 0.95 -7.18
C ASN A 248 -19.76 -0.51 -7.02
N ARG A 249 -21.05 -0.70 -6.73
CA ARG A 249 -21.66 -2.04 -6.61
C ARG A 249 -21.98 -2.67 -7.98
N ALA A 250 -22.00 -1.89 -9.06
CA ALA A 250 -22.20 -2.37 -10.43
C ALA A 250 -20.85 -2.71 -11.09
N ALA A 251 -20.17 -3.74 -10.58
CA ALA A 251 -18.95 -4.27 -11.18
C ALA A 251 -19.19 -4.81 -12.62
N GLY A 252 -18.13 -4.91 -13.43
CA GLY A 252 -18.21 -5.54 -14.76
C GLY A 252 -18.60 -4.62 -15.93
N GLN A 253 -18.73 -3.31 -15.72
CA GLN A 253 -19.11 -2.34 -16.76
C GLN A 253 -17.96 -1.42 -17.17
N GLY A 254 -17.97 -0.95 -18.42
CA GLY A 254 -16.96 -0.02 -18.96
C GLY A 254 -15.91 -0.69 -19.86
N GLY A 255 -14.98 0.11 -20.36
CA GLY A 255 -14.02 -0.30 -21.41
C GLY A 255 -12.89 -1.23 -20.95
N ILE A 256 -12.73 -1.42 -19.63
CA ILE A 256 -11.68 -2.28 -19.08
C ILE A 256 -12.08 -3.76 -19.03
N TYR A 257 -13.38 -4.06 -19.15
CA TYR A 257 -13.91 -5.42 -19.07
C TYR A 257 -14.04 -6.03 -20.46
N LYS A 258 -13.60 -7.28 -20.61
CA LYS A 258 -13.78 -8.07 -21.84
C LYS A 258 -15.24 -8.50 -22.02
N ARG A 259 -16.11 -7.55 -22.35
CA ARG A 259 -17.56 -7.73 -22.45
C ARG A 259 -18.11 -7.72 -23.88
N ASN A 260 -17.40 -7.09 -24.81
CA ASN A 260 -17.79 -7.08 -26.21
C ASN A 260 -17.18 -8.29 -26.93
N THR A 261 -17.97 -9.34 -27.10
CA THR A 261 -17.62 -10.56 -27.84
C THR A 261 -18.48 -10.74 -29.11
N GLY A 262 -19.17 -9.67 -29.52
CA GLY A 262 -20.05 -9.64 -30.69
C GLY A 262 -21.39 -8.94 -30.40
N PRO A 263 -22.22 -8.68 -31.41
CA PRO A 263 -23.44 -7.87 -31.27
C PRO A 263 -24.40 -8.35 -30.19
N ALA A 264 -24.51 -9.66 -29.97
CA ALA A 264 -25.38 -10.23 -28.93
C ALA A 264 -24.94 -9.82 -27.51
N SER A 265 -23.63 -9.75 -27.26
CA SER A 265 -23.07 -9.41 -25.94
C SER A 265 -23.29 -7.95 -25.55
N THR A 266 -23.50 -7.06 -26.52
CA THR A 266 -23.68 -5.62 -26.31
C THR A 266 -25.08 -5.12 -26.69
N GLN A 267 -25.96 -5.99 -27.21
CA GLN A 267 -27.25 -5.61 -27.77
C GLN A 267 -28.13 -4.81 -26.80
N ALA A 268 -28.23 -5.24 -25.54
CA ALA A 268 -29.07 -4.58 -24.54
C ALA A 268 -28.56 -3.15 -24.21
N GLU A 269 -27.25 -2.97 -24.15
CA GLU A 269 -26.65 -1.66 -23.95
C GLU A 269 -26.85 -0.77 -25.19
N THR A 270 -26.63 -1.32 -26.40
CA THR A 270 -26.86 -0.59 -27.65
C THR A 270 -28.33 -0.16 -27.77
N GLN A 271 -29.29 -1.03 -27.45
CA GLN A 271 -30.71 -0.69 -27.44
C GLN A 271 -31.00 0.45 -26.46
N ARG A 272 -30.46 0.39 -25.24
CA ARG A 272 -30.61 1.45 -24.24
C ARG A 272 -30.03 2.79 -24.70
N ILE A 273 -28.84 2.78 -25.32
CA ILE A 273 -28.17 4.01 -25.79
C ILE A 273 -28.89 4.63 -27.00
N THR A 274 -29.45 3.78 -27.87
CA THR A 274 -30.12 4.22 -29.11
C THR A 274 -31.63 4.45 -28.93
N GLU A 275 -32.16 4.22 -27.73
CA GLU A 275 -33.55 4.46 -27.39
C GLU A 275 -33.90 5.94 -27.64
N GLY A 276 -34.92 6.19 -28.48
CA GLY A 276 -35.37 7.53 -28.82
C GLY A 276 -34.63 8.21 -30.00
N MET A 277 -33.61 7.58 -30.59
CA MET A 277 -33.03 8.07 -31.85
C MET A 277 -34.03 7.90 -32.99
N LYS A 278 -34.47 9.00 -33.62
CA LYS A 278 -35.24 8.94 -34.88
C LYS A 278 -34.33 8.38 -35.97
N LYS A 279 -34.82 7.36 -36.68
CA LYS A 279 -34.16 6.79 -37.86
C LYS A 279 -33.95 7.84 -38.95
#